data_AF-A0A6D2ISI9-F1
#
_entry.id   AF-A0A6D2ISI9-F1
#
_cell.length_a   1.000
_cell.length_b   1.000
_cell.length_c   1.000
_cell.angle_alpha   90.00
_cell.angle_beta   90.00
_cell.angle_gamma   90.00
#
_symmetry.space_group_name_H-M   'P 1'
#
loop_
_entity.id
_entity.type
_entity.pdbx_description
1 polymer ?
#
loop_
_entity_poly.entity_id
_entity_poly.type
_entity_poly.pdbx_seq_one_letter_code
_entity_poly.pdbx_strand_id
1 'polypeptide(L)'
;MDFSDDLPPQYTKVVKRSGSKRRVVKRREVKELVSTAIRAAHVARDKGYYIASPEAVKCVGILRLLRSLPLTPRLIIKADAFRTLQFLAKNGNPKIRSESKAVVDHWWSILKNETS
;
A
#
# COMPACT_ATOMS: atom_id res chain seq x y z
N MET A 1 43.42 -18.21 33.00
CA MET A 1 42.40 -17.16 32.86
C MET A 1 41.39 -17.63 31.85
N ASP A 2 40.17 -17.82 32.32
CA ASP A 2 38.96 -18.09 31.55
C ASP A 2 38.49 -16.77 30.92
N PHE A 3 38.30 -16.75 29.61
CA PHE A 3 37.64 -15.66 28.89
C PHE A 3 36.68 -16.29 27.89
N SER A 4 35.53 -16.71 28.41
CA SER A 4 34.33 -16.90 27.61
C SER A 4 33.92 -15.54 27.05
N ASP A 5 34.26 -15.27 25.78
CA ASP A 5 33.73 -14.12 25.06
C ASP A 5 32.33 -14.47 24.55
N ASP A 6 31.38 -13.82 25.21
CA ASP A 6 29.94 -13.89 25.11
C ASP A 6 29.47 -13.38 23.72
N LEU A 7 29.55 -14.22 22.69
CA LEU A 7 28.94 -13.90 21.39
C LEU A 7 27.43 -14.18 21.46
N PRO A 8 26.56 -13.16 21.31
CA PRO A 8 25.12 -13.37 21.33
C PRO A 8 24.66 -14.20 20.12
N PRO A 9 23.63 -15.06 20.28
CA PRO A 9 23.16 -15.93 19.22
C PRO A 9 22.68 -15.12 18.02
N GLN A 10 23.13 -15.54 16.83
CA GLN A 10 22.69 -14.98 15.57
C GLN A 10 21.17 -14.98 15.49
N TYR A 11 20.61 -13.78 15.55
CA TYR A 11 19.19 -13.58 15.41
C TYR A 11 18.79 -13.72 13.94
N THR A 12 18.82 -14.95 13.42
CA THR A 12 18.13 -15.28 12.17
C THR A 12 16.64 -15.27 12.48
N LYS A 13 16.01 -14.09 12.38
CA LYS A 13 14.57 -13.99 12.18
C LYS A 13 14.28 -14.63 10.83
N VAL A 14 14.19 -15.97 10.79
CA VAL A 14 13.59 -16.72 9.69
C VAL A 14 12.13 -16.29 9.71
N VAL A 15 11.85 -15.20 9.00
CA VAL A 15 10.49 -14.80 8.70
C VAL A 15 10.00 -15.89 7.76
N LYS A 16 9.35 -16.90 8.33
CA LYS A 16 8.44 -17.80 7.62
C LYS A 16 7.44 -16.90 6.92
N ARG A 17 7.78 -16.48 5.69
CA ARG A 17 6.82 -15.92 4.75
C ARG A 17 5.95 -17.10 4.39
N SER A 18 4.94 -17.34 5.21
CA SER A 18 3.86 -18.27 4.93
C SER A 18 3.47 -18.00 3.48
N GLY A 19 3.58 -19.02 2.64
CA GLY A 19 3.08 -18.97 1.28
C GLY A 19 1.61 -18.60 1.35
N SER A 20 1.34 -17.30 1.24
CA SER A 20 0.00 -16.76 1.23
C SER A 20 -0.58 -17.31 -0.07
N LYS A 21 -1.43 -18.34 0.04
CA LYS A 21 -2.26 -18.83 -1.07
C LYS A 21 -2.65 -17.61 -1.87
N ARG A 22 -2.22 -17.52 -3.14
CA ARG A 22 -2.46 -16.36 -4.02
C ARG A 22 -3.95 -16.05 -3.97
N ARG A 23 -4.34 -15.14 -3.08
CA ARG A 23 -5.73 -14.81 -2.85
C ARG A 23 -6.16 -14.11 -4.12
N VAL A 24 -7.14 -14.68 -4.81
CA VAL A 24 -7.67 -14.08 -6.02
C VAL A 24 -8.34 -12.79 -5.61
N VAL A 25 -7.68 -11.67 -5.92
CA VAL A 25 -8.19 -10.34 -5.62
C VAL A 25 -9.35 -10.07 -6.57
N LYS A 26 -10.53 -9.80 -6.01
CA LYS A 26 -11.71 -9.48 -6.82
C LYS A 26 -11.75 -7.99 -7.12
N ARG A 27 -12.31 -7.65 -8.28
CA ARG A 27 -12.56 -6.25 -8.70
C ARG A 27 -13.29 -5.43 -7.63
N ARG A 28 -14.31 -6.04 -7.00
CA ARG A 28 -15.12 -5.41 -5.95
C ARG A 28 -14.26 -5.01 -4.75
N GLU A 29 -13.34 -5.88 -4.35
CA GLU A 29 -12.43 -5.64 -3.22
C GLU A 29 -11.49 -4.45 -3.51
N VAL A 30 -10.92 -4.37 -4.71
CA VAL A 30 -10.09 -3.21 -5.10
C VAL A 30 -10.90 -1.91 -5.06
N LYS A 31 -12.12 -1.92 -5.63
CA LYS A 31 -12.99 -0.74 -5.61
C LYS A 31 -13.37 -0.31 -4.19
N GLU A 32 -13.64 -1.27 -3.32
CA GLU A 32 -14.02 -1.01 -1.92
C GLU A 32 -12.85 -0.45 -1.11
N LEU A 33 -11.64 -1.01 -1.29
CA LEU A 33 -10.42 -0.48 -0.70
C LEU A 33 -10.17 0.95 -1.16
N VAL A 34 -10.26 1.21 -2.46
CA VAL A 34 -10.05 2.55 -3.03
C VAL A 34 -11.09 3.53 -2.50
N SER A 35 -12.38 3.17 -2.48
CA SER A 35 -13.44 3.99 -1.91
C SER A 35 -13.20 4.32 -0.42
N THR A 36 -12.72 3.34 0.34
CA THR A 36 -12.39 3.54 1.76
C THR A 36 -11.17 4.43 1.94
N ALA A 37 -10.16 4.31 1.08
CA ALA A 37 -9.00 5.21 1.07
C ALA A 37 -9.40 6.66 0.76
N ILE A 38 -10.28 6.90 -0.22
CA ILE A 38 -10.79 8.26 -0.52
C ILE A 38 -11.49 8.86 0.68
N ARG A 39 -12.43 8.13 1.28
CA ARG A 39 -13.19 8.61 2.44
C ARG A 39 -12.25 8.95 3.60
N ALA A 40 -11.28 8.07 3.87
CA ALA A 40 -10.27 8.32 4.90
C ALA A 40 -9.40 9.55 4.56
N ALA A 41 -8.99 9.71 3.30
CA ALA A 41 -8.21 10.86 2.86
C ALA A 41 -8.99 12.19 2.95
N HIS A 42 -10.29 12.18 2.69
CA HIS A 42 -11.15 13.36 2.84
C HIS A 42 -11.30 13.76 4.31
N VAL A 43 -11.58 12.81 5.21
CA VAL A 43 -11.66 13.10 6.65
C VAL A 43 -10.31 13.56 7.21
N ALA A 44 -9.21 12.95 6.74
CA ALA A 44 -7.87 13.40 7.11
C ALA A 44 -7.58 14.83 6.63
N ARG A 45 -8.06 15.21 5.44
CA ARG A 45 -7.92 16.56 4.90
C ARG A 45 -8.63 17.59 5.76
N ASP A 46 -9.84 17.28 6.22
CA ASP A 46 -10.66 18.15 7.05
C ASP A 46 -9.97 18.52 8.37
N LYS A 47 -9.26 17.55 8.97
CA LYS A 47 -8.48 17.75 10.20
C LYS A 47 -7.20 18.55 10.00
N GLY A 48 -6.67 18.63 8.78
CA GLY A 48 -5.45 19.37 8.44
C GLY A 48 -4.33 18.51 7.87
N TYR A 49 -3.45 19.13 7.08
CA TYR A 49 -2.47 18.44 6.25
C TYR A 49 -1.29 17.82 7.00
N TYR A 50 -0.86 18.43 8.11
CA TYR A 50 0.31 18.01 8.88
C TYR A 50 -0.05 17.25 10.16
N ILE A 51 -1.33 16.92 10.33
CA ILE A 51 -1.82 16.18 11.49
C ILE A 51 -1.82 14.69 11.18
N ALA A 52 -1.21 13.91 12.06
CA ALA A 52 -1.30 12.45 12.03
C ALA A 52 -2.66 11.99 12.56
N SER A 53 -3.70 12.19 11.75
CA SER A 53 -5.06 11.74 12.08
C SER A 53 -5.18 10.21 11.94
N PRO A 54 -6.05 9.56 12.72
CA PRO A 54 -6.28 8.12 12.58
C PRO A 54 -6.77 7.77 11.16
N GLU A 55 -7.46 8.68 10.49
CA GLU A 55 -7.89 8.50 9.10
C GLU A 55 -6.74 8.61 8.10
N ALA A 56 -5.74 9.46 8.36
CA ALA A 56 -4.52 9.48 7.54
C ALA A 56 -3.76 8.15 7.66
N VAL A 57 -3.63 7.62 8.88
CA VAL A 57 -3.01 6.31 9.13
C VAL A 57 -3.79 5.20 8.44
N LYS A 58 -5.13 5.21 8.54
CA LYS A 58 -6.02 4.25 7.87
C LYS A 58 -5.87 4.32 6.35
N CYS A 59 -5.85 5.52 5.76
CA CYS A 59 -5.64 5.70 4.33
C CYS A 59 -4.31 5.10 3.88
N VAL A 60 -3.22 5.41 4.60
CA VAL A 60 -1.89 4.86 4.30
C VAL A 60 -1.87 3.33 4.40
N GLY A 61 -2.51 2.76 5.43
CA GLY A 61 -2.64 1.31 5.59
C GLY A 61 -3.33 0.66 4.39
N ILE A 62 -4.42 1.27 3.89
CA ILE A 62 -5.14 0.77 2.71
C ILE A 62 -4.30 0.88 1.44
N LEU A 63 -3.56 1.99 1.27
CA LEU A 63 -2.66 2.16 0.12
C LEU A 63 -1.55 1.10 0.11
N ARG A 64 -0.99 0.78 1.27
CA ARG A 64 0.01 -0.31 1.41
C ARG A 64 -0.59 -1.67 1.11
N LEU A 65 -1.82 -1.91 1.57
CA LEU A 65 -2.55 -3.14 1.23
C LEU A 65 -2.73 -3.23 -0.28
N LEU A 66 -3.26 -2.19 -0.94
CA LEU A 66 -3.44 -2.12 -2.39
C LEU A 66 -2.15 -2.39 -3.18
N ARG A 67 -1.00 -1.93 -2.68
CA ARG A 67 0.31 -2.22 -3.28
C ARG A 67 0.76 -3.67 -3.11
N SER A 68 0.37 -4.32 -2.02
CA SER A 68 0.75 -5.72 -1.75
C SER A 68 -0.12 -6.75 -2.46
N LEU A 69 -1.26 -6.32 -3.01
CA LEU A 69 -2.20 -7.20 -3.69
C LEU A 69 -1.60 -7.71 -5.02
N PRO A 70 -1.71 -9.02 -5.33
CA PRO A 70 -1.34 -9.56 -6.63
C PRO A 70 -2.39 -9.15 -7.68
N LEU A 71 -2.25 -7.93 -8.20
CA LEU A 71 -3.17 -7.37 -9.20
C LEU A 71 -2.70 -7.73 -10.61
N THR A 72 -3.66 -8.04 -11.48
CA THR A 72 -3.41 -8.16 -12.93
C THR A 72 -3.71 -6.85 -13.65
N PRO A 73 -3.04 -6.53 -14.76
CA PRO A 73 -3.32 -5.36 -15.59
C PRO A 73 -4.79 -5.23 -15.98
N ARG A 74 -5.40 -6.34 -16.42
CA ARG A 74 -6.83 -6.42 -16.71
C ARG A 74 -7.69 -5.97 -15.54
N LEU A 75 -7.32 -6.33 -14.31
CA LEU A 75 -8.07 -5.98 -13.12
C LEU A 75 -7.87 -4.51 -12.73
N ILE A 76 -6.66 -3.96 -12.90
CA ILE A 76 -6.36 -2.54 -12.70
C ILE A 76 -7.19 -1.67 -13.64
N ILE A 77 -7.18 -1.97 -14.95
CA ILE A 77 -7.96 -1.26 -15.96
C ILE A 77 -9.46 -1.36 -15.64
N LYS A 78 -9.93 -2.59 -15.35
CA LYS A 78 -11.34 -2.84 -15.03
C LYS A 78 -11.80 -2.17 -13.74
N ALA A 79 -10.93 -1.97 -12.76
CA ALA A 79 -11.30 -1.35 -11.48
C ALA A 79 -11.56 0.16 -11.63
N ASP A 80 -11.00 0.80 -12.67
CA ASP A 80 -11.04 2.25 -12.90
C ASP A 80 -10.59 3.08 -11.67
N ALA A 81 -9.76 2.47 -10.83
CA ALA A 81 -9.25 3.06 -9.59
C ALA A 81 -7.98 3.89 -9.81
N PHE A 82 -7.38 3.81 -11.00
CA PHE A 82 -6.11 4.45 -11.30
C PHE A 82 -6.20 5.99 -11.22
N ARG A 83 -7.25 6.58 -11.81
CA ARG A 83 -7.51 8.03 -11.76
C ARG A 83 -7.67 8.52 -10.31
N THR A 84 -8.36 7.74 -9.49
CA THR A 84 -8.54 8.06 -8.07
C THR A 84 -7.21 8.07 -7.31
N LEU A 85 -6.34 7.08 -7.55
CA LEU A 85 -5.02 7.03 -6.91
C LEU A 85 -4.12 8.19 -7.36
N GLN A 86 -4.21 8.62 -8.63
CA GLN A 86 -3.54 9.82 -9.11
C GLN A 86 -4.05 11.09 -8.41
N PHE A 87 -5.35 11.17 -8.11
CA PHE A 87 -5.91 12.28 -7.33
C PHE A 87 -5.37 12.26 -5.88
N LEU A 88 -5.32 11.09 -5.24
CA LEU A 88 -4.72 10.94 -3.90
C LEU A 88 -3.23 11.25 -3.88
N ALA A 89 -2.51 11.03 -4.99
CA ALA A 89 -1.11 11.43 -5.15
C ALA A 89 -0.91 12.95 -5.22
N LYS A 90 -1.98 13.75 -5.27
CA LYS A 90 -1.96 15.22 -5.13
C LYS A 90 -2.51 15.70 -3.78
N ASN A 91 -2.74 14.79 -2.82
CA ASN A 91 -3.25 15.15 -1.51
C ASN A 91 -2.26 16.07 -0.76
N GLY A 92 -2.79 17.03 0.00
CA GLY A 92 -1.96 17.96 0.78
C GLY A 92 -1.27 17.29 1.97
N ASN A 93 -1.78 16.16 2.46
CA ASN A 93 -1.09 15.37 3.48
C ASN A 93 0.13 14.66 2.83
N PRO A 94 1.37 14.96 3.25
CA PRO A 94 2.57 14.47 2.58
C PRO A 94 2.71 12.94 2.66
N LYS A 95 2.16 12.32 3.71
CA LYS A 95 2.21 10.86 3.88
C LYS A 95 1.25 10.15 2.94
N ILE A 96 0.01 10.65 2.82
CA ILE A 96 -0.95 10.12 1.85
C ILE A 96 -0.41 10.32 0.43
N ARG A 97 0.17 11.49 0.14
CA ARG A 97 0.75 11.82 -1.17
C ARG A 97 1.83 10.83 -1.59
N SER A 98 2.82 10.62 -0.72
CA SER A 98 3.97 9.74 -0.98
C SER A 98 3.54 8.28 -1.17
N GLU A 99 2.68 7.76 -0.31
CA GLU A 99 2.20 6.38 -0.40
C GLU A 99 1.31 6.18 -1.63
N SER A 100 0.46 7.15 -1.97
CA SER A 100 -0.37 7.09 -3.18
C SER A 100 0.47 7.06 -4.45
N LYS A 101 1.52 7.89 -4.52
CA LYS A 101 2.47 7.87 -5.64
C LYS A 101 3.14 6.50 -5.78
N ALA A 102 3.56 5.89 -4.66
CA ALA A 102 4.14 4.55 -4.67
C ALA A 102 3.17 3.47 -5.18
N VAL A 103 1.86 3.58 -4.91
CA VAL A 103 0.85 2.68 -5.48
C VAL A 103 0.73 2.91 -6.99
N VAL A 104 0.63 4.17 -7.43
CA VAL A 104 0.54 4.53 -8.86
C VAL A 104 1.73 4.01 -9.64
N ASP A 105 2.95 4.23 -9.15
CA ASP A 105 4.18 3.76 -9.78
C ASP A 105 4.23 2.23 -9.87
N HIS A 106 3.80 1.54 -8.81
CA HIS A 106 3.73 0.08 -8.79
C HIS A 106 2.72 -0.46 -9.82
N TRP A 107 1.52 0.13 -9.86
CA TRP A 107 0.48 -0.27 -10.81
C TRP A 107 0.88 0.04 -12.24
N TRP A 108 1.59 1.15 -12.47
CA TRP A 108 2.15 1.50 -13.79
C TRP A 108 3.19 0.49 -14.25
N SER A 109 4.06 0.01 -13.35
CA SER A 109 5.01 -1.06 -13.65
C SER A 109 4.28 -2.37 -14.02
N ILE A 110 3.23 -2.73 -13.28
CA ILE A 110 2.40 -3.91 -13.61
C ILE A 110 1.79 -3.78 -15.01
N LEU A 111 1.24 -2.61 -15.36
CA LEU A 111 0.66 -2.36 -16.68
C LEU A 111 1.70 -2.44 -17.80
N LYS A 112 2.91 -1.89 -17.60
CA LYS A 112 4.00 -1.94 -18.58
C LYS A 112 4.55 -3.35 -18.82
N ASN A 113 4.65 -4.16 -17.76
CA ASN A 113 5.20 -5.50 -17.84
C ASN A 113 4.30 -6.49 -18.61
N GLU A 114 3.02 -6.18 -18.88
CA GLU A 114 2.15 -6.99 -19.77
C GLU A 114 2.29 -6.61 -21.25
N THR A 115 2.98 -5.51 -21.56
CA THR A 115 3.22 -5.02 -22.94
C THR A 115 4.63 -5.27 -23.45
N SER A 116 5.45 -6.07 -22.77
CA SER A 116 6.82 -6.47 -23.18
C SER A 116 6.91 -7.96 -23.48
#